data_AF-A0A496CSM2-F1
#
_entry.id   AF-A0A496CSM2-F1
#
_cell.length_a   1.000
_cell.length_b   1.000
_cell.length_c   1.000
_cell.angle_alpha   90.00
_cell.angle_beta   90.00
_cell.angle_gamma   90.00
#
_symmetry.space_group_name_H-M   'P 1'
#
loop_
_entity.id
_entity.type
_entity.pdbx_description
1 polymer ?
#
loop_
_entity_poly.entity_id
_entity_poly.type
_entity_poly.pdbx_seq_one_letter_code
_entity_poly.pdbx_strand_id
1 'polypeptide(L)' 'MEEKVTFNAHSDLIVYGVSSEDGNEMIAEISGYGIKTKFNMDRINSLDDAEYACQAMSNVFFKALFETILEDMKFKNKG' A
#
# COMPACT_ATOMS: atom_id res chain seq x y z
N MET A 1 -3.71 -10.80 -27.74
CA MET A 1 -3.67 -11.99 -26.88
C MET A 1 -3.18 -11.51 -25.53
N GLU A 2 -3.91 -11.78 -24.45
CA GLU A 2 -3.52 -11.36 -23.11
C GLU A 2 -2.49 -12.36 -22.56
N GLU A 3 -1.35 -11.88 -22.04
CA GLU A 3 -0.34 -12.75 -21.44
C GLU A 3 -0.81 -13.24 -20.07
N LYS A 4 -0.68 -14.55 -19.82
CA LYS A 4 -0.93 -15.14 -18.50
C LYS A 4 0.39 -15.29 -17.75
N VAL A 5 0.43 -14.75 -16.54
CA VAL A 5 1.53 -14.95 -15.59
C VAL A 5 1.04 -15.87 -14.48
N THR A 6 1.86 -16.85 -14.08
CA THR A 6 1.55 -17.81 -13.02
C THR A 6 2.51 -17.61 -11.86
N PHE A 7 1.98 -17.66 -10.64
CA PHE A 7 2.72 -17.47 -9.40
C PHE A 7 2.50 -18.64 -8.46
N ASN A 8 3.50 -18.93 -7.64
CA ASN A 8 3.38 -19.84 -6.51
C ASN A 8 2.63 -19.12 -5.37
N ALA A 9 1.52 -19.72 -4.92
CA ALA A 9 0.57 -19.11 -3.99
C ALA A 9 1.12 -18.80 -2.57
N HIS A 10 2.38 -19.10 -2.29
CA HIS A 10 2.96 -18.88 -0.95
C HIS A 10 4.33 -18.20 -1.03
N SER A 11 5.21 -18.66 -1.93
CA SER A 11 6.56 -18.10 -2.05
C SER A 11 6.62 -16.79 -2.83
N ASP A 12 5.66 -16.55 -3.72
CA ASP A 12 5.72 -15.39 -4.62
C ASP A 12 4.83 -14.24 -4.12
N LEU A 13 4.13 -14.44 -2.98
CA LEU A 13 3.33 -13.41 -2.35
C LEU A 13 4.28 -12.43 -1.64
N ILE A 14 4.38 -11.22 -2.16
CA ILE A 14 5.06 -10.13 -1.47
C ILE A 14 4.07 -9.50 -0.50
N VAL A 15 4.50 -9.28 0.73
CA VAL A 15 3.70 -8.67 1.79
C VAL A 15 4.50 -7.53 2.41
N TYR A 16 3.96 -6.31 2.34
CA TYR A 16 4.40 -5.16 3.11
C TYR A 16 3.32 -4.82 4.12
N GLY A 17 3.68 -4.59 5.38
CA GLY A 17 2.68 -4.30 6.39
C GLY A 17 3.20 -3.38 7.48
N VAL A 18 2.26 -2.73 8.16
CA VAL A 18 2.49 -1.91 9.34
C VAL A 18 1.89 -2.65 10.53
N SER A 19 2.75 -3.03 11.47
CA SER A 19 2.31 -3.61 12.73
C SER A 19 1.95 -2.54 13.76
N SER A 20 1.16 -2.93 14.76
CA SER A 20 0.93 -2.16 15.97
C SER A 20 2.24 -1.87 16.72
N GLU A 21 2.20 -0.87 17.62
CA GLU A 21 3.37 -0.49 18.41
C GLU A 21 3.93 -1.65 19.25
N ASP A 22 3.07 -2.57 19.67
CA ASP A 22 3.46 -3.78 20.41
C ASP A 22 3.83 -4.96 19.49
N GLY A 23 3.72 -4.80 18.17
CA GLY A 23 4.07 -5.80 17.15
C GLY A 23 3.10 -6.97 17.03
N ASN A 24 1.99 -6.97 17.78
CA ASN A 24 1.09 -8.11 17.88
C ASN A 24 0.03 -8.16 16.78
N GLU A 25 -0.34 -7.01 16.20
CA GLU A 25 -1.42 -6.91 15.22
C GLU A 25 -0.95 -6.20 13.95
N MET A 26 -1.38 -6.71 12.79
CA MET A 26 -1.18 -6.02 11.52
C MET A 26 -2.27 -4.95 11.36
N ILE A 27 -1.87 -3.68 11.34
CA ILE A 27 -2.80 -2.54 11.18
C ILE A 27 -3.13 -2.31 9.71
N ALA A 28 -2.16 -2.51 8.83
CA ALA A 28 -2.34 -2.34 7.38
C ALA A 28 -1.41 -3.28 6.61
N GLU A 29 -1.88 -3.83 5.50
CA GLU A 29 -1.11 -4.72 4.64
C GLU A 29 -1.31 -4.33 3.16
N ILE A 30 -0.21 -4.35 2.40
CA ILE A 30 -0.19 -4.36 0.94
C ILE A 30 0.44 -5.67 0.51
N SER A 31 -0.36 -6.57 -0.03
CA SER A 31 0.11 -7.86 -0.53
C SER A 31 -0.32 -8.14 -1.96
N GLY A 32 0.51 -8.89 -2.70
CA GLY A 32 0.21 -9.22 -4.07
C GLY A 32 1.31 -9.99 -4.80
N TYR A 33 0.87 -10.77 -5.79
CA TYR A 33 1.75 -11.49 -6.70
C TYR A 33 2.18 -10.54 -7.83
N GLY A 34 3.27 -9.81 -7.59
CA GLY A 34 3.81 -8.83 -8.54
C GLY A 34 3.51 -7.37 -8.22
N ILE A 35 3.53 -6.98 -6.94
CA ILE A 35 3.60 -5.57 -6.55
C ILE A 35 4.80 -4.93 -7.26
N LYS A 36 4.55 -3.92 -8.10
CA LYS A 36 5.59 -3.18 -8.83
C LYS A 36 5.68 -1.78 -8.28
N THR A 37 6.82 -1.44 -7.69
CA THR A 37 7.19 -0.06 -7.38
C THR A 37 8.10 0.46 -8.50
N LYS A 38 7.83 1.68 -8.96
CA LYS A 38 8.66 2.37 -9.94
C LYS A 38 8.91 3.78 -9.46
N PHE A 39 10.17 4.17 -9.41
CA PHE A 39 10.59 5.51 -9.04
C PHE A 39 11.07 6.23 -10.29
N ASN A 40 10.60 7.46 -10.50
CA ASN A 40 11.08 8.29 -11.60
C ASN A 40 12.40 8.94 -11.19
N MET A 41 13.50 8.23 -11.40
CA MET A 41 14.85 8.69 -11.01
C MET A 41 15.31 9.92 -11.80
N ASP A 42 14.69 10.25 -12.94
CA ASP A 42 14.97 11.51 -13.65
C ASP A 42 14.48 12.73 -12.85
N ARG A 43 13.51 12.53 -11.95
CA ARG A 43 12.94 13.58 -11.09
C ARG A 43 13.46 13.52 -9.67
N ILE A 44 13.77 12.32 -9.16
CA ILE A 44 14.31 12.13 -7.82
C ILE A 44 15.84 12.26 -7.90
N ASN A 45 16.35 13.47 -7.67
CA ASN A 45 17.76 13.80 -7.81
C ASN A 45 18.45 14.12 -6.46
N SER A 46 17.69 14.13 -5.36
CA SER A 46 18.17 14.48 -4.02
C SER A 46 17.43 13.69 -2.93
N LEU A 47 17.94 13.75 -1.69
CA LEU A 47 17.25 13.21 -0.52
C LEU A 47 15.91 13.91 -0.30
N ASP A 48 15.87 15.23 -0.43
CA ASP A 48 14.64 16.02 -0.27
C ASP A 48 13.57 15.62 -1.29
N ASP A 49 13.94 15.36 -2.55
CA ASP A 49 12.99 14.86 -3.57
C ASP A 49 12.45 13.48 -3.20
N ALA A 50 13.31 12.61 -2.64
CA ALA A 50 12.92 11.26 -2.21
C ALA A 50 11.98 11.31 -1.01
N GLU A 51 12.29 12.15 -0.01
CA GLU A 51 11.43 12.38 1.16
C GLU A 51 10.07 12.94 0.74
N TYR A 52 10.06 13.94 -0.15
CA TYR A 52 8.84 14.50 -0.71
C TYR A 52 8.00 13.42 -1.43
N ALA A 53 8.63 12.58 -2.26
CA ALA A 53 7.94 11.52 -2.97
C ALA A 53 7.32 10.48 -2.01
N CYS A 54 8.06 10.08 -0.98
CA CYS A 54 7.58 9.17 0.07
C CYS A 54 6.40 9.79 0.86
N GLN A 55 6.52 11.05 1.27
CA GLN A 55 5.45 11.75 1.98
C GLN A 55 4.19 11.88 1.10
N ALA A 56 4.36 12.21 -0.18
CA ALA A 56 3.24 12.28 -1.12
C ALA A 56 2.53 10.93 -1.27
N MET A 57 3.28 9.82 -1.37
CA MET A 57 2.69 8.47 -1.39
C MET A 57 1.95 8.17 -0.09
N SER A 58 2.54 8.48 1.08
CA SER A 58 1.87 8.30 2.38
C SER A 58 0.54 9.04 2.45
N ASN A 59 0.47 10.27 1.93
CA ASN A 59 -0.77 11.05 1.90
C ASN A 59 -1.85 10.40 1.00
N VAL A 60 -1.44 9.82 -0.14
CA VAL A 60 -2.37 9.07 -1.01
C VAL A 60 -2.94 7.85 -0.29
N PHE A 61 -2.09 7.08 0.38
CA PHE A 61 -2.53 5.93 1.18
C PHE A 61 -3.48 6.35 2.30
N PHE A 62 -3.15 7.41 3.03
CA PHE A 62 -4.00 7.92 4.09
C PHE A 62 -5.38 8.32 3.58
N LYS A 63 -5.45 8.99 2.41
CA LYS A 63 -6.73 9.33 1.79
C LYS A 63 -7.56 8.09 1.46
N ALA A 64 -6.96 7.08 0.84
CA ALA A 64 -7.66 5.83 0.50
C ALA A 64 -8.15 5.08 1.75
N LEU A 65 -7.34 5.05 2.81
CA LEU A 65 -7.73 4.48 4.10
C LEU A 65 -8.93 5.22 4.69
N PHE A 66 -8.88 6.56 4.70
CA PHE A 66 -9.96 7.38 5.24
C PHE A 66 -11.27 7.18 4.48
N GLU A 67 -11.23 7.09 3.15
CA GLU A 67 -12.40 6.78 2.33
C GLU A 67 -13.01 5.42 2.72
N THR A 68 -12.17 4.39 2.92
CA THR A 68 -12.59 3.06 3.38
C THR A 68 -13.26 3.11 4.77
N ILE A 69 -12.67 3.86 5.71
CA ILE A 69 -13.23 4.05 7.05
C ILE A 69 -14.59 4.73 6.99
N LEU A 70 -14.74 5.78 6.17
CA LEU A 70 -16.01 6.47 6.00
C LEU A 70 -17.10 5.56 5.43
N GLU A 71 -16.74 4.67 4.50
CA GLU A 71 -17.66 3.67 3.96
C GLU A 71 -18.11 2.67 5.03
N ASP A 72 -17.18 2.14 5.82
CA ASP A 72 -17.48 1.22 6.92
C ASP A 72 -18.36 1.89 8.00
N MET A 73 -18.07 3.14 8.38
CA MET A 73 -18.90 3.90 9.32
C MET A 73 -20.32 4.12 8.79
N LYS A 74 -20.47 4.43 7.50
CA LYS A 74 -21.80 4.57 6.87
C LYS A 74 -22.56 3.25 6.85
N PHE A 75 -21.87 2.12 6.69
CA PHE A 75 -22.49 0.79 6.73
C PHE A 75 -22.96 0.46 8.15
N LYS A 76 -22.12 0.68 9.16
CA LYS A 76 -22.44 0.41 10.58
C LYS A 76 -23.60 1.26 11.12
N ASN A 77 -23.75 2.49 10.65
CA ASN A 77 -24.86 3.37 11.06
C ASN A 77 -26.21 3.07 10.38
N LYS A 78 -26.26 2.09 9.47
CA LYS A 78 -27.48 1.66 8.77
C LYS A 78 -28.03 0.31 9.24
N GLY A 79 -27.31 -0.39 10.12
CA GLY A 79 -27.76 -1.64 10.78
C GLY A 79 -28.30 -1.35 12.18
#